data_AF-A0AAD0WJ96-F1
#
_entry.id   AF-A0AAD0WJ96-F1
#
_cell.length_a   1.000
_cell.length_b   1.000
_cell.length_c   1.000
_cell.angle_alpha   90.00
_cell.angle_beta   90.00
_cell.angle_gamma   90.00
#
_symmetry.space_group_name_H-M   'P 1'
#
loop_
_entity.id
_entity.type
_entity.pdbx_description
1 polymer ?
#
loop_
_entity_poly.entity_id
_entity_poly.type
_entity_poly.pdbx_seq_one_letter_code
_entity_poly.pdbx_strand_id
1 'polypeptide(L)'
;MTSPPAFNTFEDKYLAWLNGGLTFAINDVWAAKAEIVDFDRCGRFYKGKVRVTFYDHFGLDIPDIGPDPDTAEIKVYSVLGGFRSWFILQHLDKFGYKPFITVVEMDYPIKGNI
;
A
#
# COMPACT_ATOMS: atom_id res chain seq x y z
N MET A 1 5.34 -6.99 -23.32
CA MET A 1 5.54 -6.94 -21.85
C MET A 1 4.41 -6.11 -21.30
N THR A 2 3.56 -6.69 -20.46
CA THR A 2 2.55 -5.90 -19.74
C THR A 2 3.28 -5.13 -18.66
N SER A 3 3.14 -3.81 -18.66
CA SER A 3 3.58 -2.98 -17.53
C SER A 3 2.97 -3.55 -16.25
N PRO A 4 3.71 -3.65 -15.14
CA PRO A 4 3.11 -3.99 -13.86
C PRO A 4 2.00 -2.97 -13.55
N PRO A 5 0.91 -3.40 -12.89
CA PRO A 5 -0.15 -2.48 -12.51
C PRO A 5 0.45 -1.34 -11.68
N ALA A 6 0.18 -0.10 -12.09
CA ALA A 6 0.58 1.10 -11.38
C ALA A 6 -0.67 1.70 -10.75
N PHE A 7 -0.67 1.85 -9.42
CA PHE A 7 -1.78 2.40 -8.64
C PHE A 7 -1.45 3.81 -8.13
N ASN A 8 -0.91 4.67 -9.00
CA ASN A 8 -0.43 6.00 -8.59
C ASN A 8 -0.96 7.15 -9.43
N THR A 9 -1.73 6.85 -10.48
CA THR A 9 -2.21 7.88 -11.39
C THR A 9 -3.19 8.82 -10.67
N PHE A 10 -3.43 10.00 -11.24
CA PHE A 10 -4.46 10.90 -10.72
C PHE A 10 -5.83 10.23 -10.66
N GLU A 11 -6.12 9.35 -11.61
CA GLU A 11 -7.38 8.59 -11.65
C GLU A 11 -7.46 7.58 -10.49
N ASP A 12 -6.37 6.83 -10.26
CA ASP A 12 -6.24 5.90 -9.12
C ASP A 12 -6.29 6.61 -7.76
N LYS A 13 -5.89 7.88 -7.70
CA LYS A 13 -5.85 8.66 -6.46
C LYS A 13 -7.10 9.49 -6.23
N TYR A 14 -7.77 9.98 -7.26
CA TYR A 14 -8.87 10.95 -7.13
C TYR A 14 -10.23 10.32 -7.46
N LEU A 15 -10.33 9.51 -8.51
CA LEU A 15 -11.57 8.80 -8.83
C LEU A 15 -11.77 7.56 -7.96
N ALA A 16 -10.70 6.94 -7.46
CA ALA A 16 -10.81 5.80 -6.54
C ALA A 16 -11.54 6.10 -5.22
N TRP A 17 -11.36 7.30 -4.65
CA TRP A 17 -12.12 7.74 -3.47
C TRP A 17 -13.63 7.78 -3.74
N LEU A 18 -14.02 8.02 -5.00
CA LEU A 18 -15.40 8.18 -5.42
C LEU A 18 -16.00 6.89 -6.03
N ASN A 19 -15.18 6.00 -6.60
CA ASN A 19 -15.66 4.92 -7.47
C ASN A 19 -15.21 3.49 -7.12
N GLY A 20 -14.45 3.23 -6.05
CA GLY A 20 -14.08 1.82 -5.80
C GLY A 20 -13.22 1.47 -4.58
N GLY A 21 -12.85 2.42 -3.73
CA GLY A 21 -12.10 2.10 -2.51
C GLY A 21 -10.65 1.63 -2.77
N LEU A 22 -10.13 1.78 -3.99
CA LEU A 22 -8.76 1.41 -4.33
C LEU A 22 -7.74 2.15 -3.45
N THR A 23 -7.97 3.42 -3.13
CA THR A 23 -7.10 4.17 -2.20
C THR A 23 -7.18 3.64 -0.76
N PHE A 24 -8.30 3.04 -0.35
CA PHE A 24 -8.37 2.33 0.94
C PHE A 24 -7.61 1.01 0.91
N ALA A 25 -7.54 0.36 -0.26
CA ALA A 25 -6.85 -0.91 -0.44
C ALA A 25 -5.33 -0.74 -0.62
N ILE A 26 -4.89 0.33 -1.28
CA ILE A 26 -3.49 0.63 -1.57
C ILE A 26 -3.30 2.14 -1.41
N ASN A 27 -2.91 2.58 -0.22
CA ASN A 27 -2.66 3.97 0.11
C ASN A 27 -1.16 4.31 0.07
N ASP A 28 -0.35 3.51 0.75
CA ASP A 28 1.10 3.69 0.84
C ASP A 28 1.84 2.36 1.04
N VAL A 29 3.17 2.37 1.18
CA VAL A 29 3.96 1.20 1.55
C VAL A 29 4.48 1.39 2.96
N TRP A 30 3.94 0.62 3.90
CA TRP A 30 4.39 0.64 5.28
C TRP A 30 5.64 -0.22 5.50
N ALA A 31 5.73 -1.37 4.83
CA ALA A 31 6.90 -2.24 4.89
C ALA A 31 7.17 -2.94 3.56
N ALA A 32 8.43 -3.30 3.35
CA ALA A 32 8.86 -4.09 2.20
C ALA A 32 9.81 -5.20 2.63
N LYS A 33 9.75 -6.33 1.91
CA LYS A 33 10.62 -7.49 2.11
C LYS A 33 11.13 -7.95 0.74
N ALA A 34 12.41 -8.29 0.65
CA ALA A 34 13.00 -8.86 -0.57
C ALA A 34 13.68 -10.18 -0.24
N GLU A 35 13.35 -11.25 -0.97
CA GLU A 35 13.82 -12.61 -0.71
C GLU A 35 14.16 -13.34 -1.99
N ILE A 36 15.20 -14.16 -1.97
CA ILE A 36 15.45 -15.12 -3.05
C ILE A 36 14.52 -16.32 -2.81
N VAL A 37 13.52 -16.50 -3.67
CA VAL A 37 12.53 -17.58 -3.58
C VAL A 37 12.82 -18.74 -4.53
N ASP A 38 13.76 -18.55 -5.45
CA ASP A 38 14.26 -19.55 -6.38
C ASP A 38 15.71 -19.22 -6.73
N PHE A 39 16.57 -20.22 -6.78
CA PHE A 39 17.98 -20.05 -7.10
C PHE A 39 18.55 -21.35 -7.65
N ASP A 40 19.16 -21.26 -8.83
CA ASP A 40 19.85 -22.35 -9.50
C ASP A 40 21.18 -21.84 -10.05
N ARG A 41 22.22 -22.66 -9.95
CA ARG A 41 23.58 -22.31 -10.35
C ARG A 41 24.22 -23.46 -11.11
N CYS A 42 24.73 -23.15 -12.30
CA CYS A 42 25.55 -24.05 -13.11
C CYS A 42 26.93 -23.43 -13.35
N GLY A 43 27.93 -23.93 -12.62
CA GLY A 43 29.30 -23.41 -12.69
C GLY A 43 29.39 -21.95 -12.26
N ARG A 44 29.71 -21.06 -13.21
CA ARG A 44 29.78 -19.61 -12.99
C ARG A 44 28.46 -18.90 -13.25
N PHE A 45 27.47 -19.55 -13.84
CA PHE A 45 26.19 -18.94 -14.19
C PHE A 45 25.15 -19.23 -13.12
N TYR A 46 24.30 -18.25 -12.83
CA TYR A 46 23.14 -18.42 -11.96
C TYR A 46 21.88 -17.87 -12.62
N LYS A 47 20.74 -18.42 -12.20
CA LYS A 47 19.40 -17.91 -12.43
C LYS A 47 18.60 -18.04 -11.13
N GLY A 48 17.56 -17.25 -10.98
CA GLY A 48 16.70 -17.34 -9.82
C GLY A 48 15.55 -16.36 -9.90
N LYS A 49 14.85 -16.21 -8.78
CA LYS A 49 13.79 -15.21 -8.60
C LYS A 49 13.95 -14.52 -7.26
N VAL A 50 13.88 -13.19 -7.29
CA VAL A 50 13.71 -12.37 -6.09
C VAL A 50 12.24 -12.02 -5.97
N ARG A 51 11.60 -12.40 -4.87
CA ARG A 51 10.29 -11.90 -4.50
C ARG A 51 10.45 -10.60 -3.74
N VAL A 52 9.75 -9.56 -4.19
CA VAL A 52 9.54 -8.35 -3.41
C VAL A 52 8.10 -8.37 -2.92
N THR A 53 7.92 -8.29 -1.60
CA THR A 53 6.62 -8.21 -0.94
C THR A 53 6.47 -6.84 -0.32
N PHE A 54 5.41 -6.12 -0.69
CA PHE A 54 5.00 -4.85 -0.09
C PHE A 54 3.82 -5.09 0.85
N TYR A 55 3.84 -4.40 1.99
CA TYR A 55 2.79 -4.40 2.98
C TYR A 55 2.27 -2.98 3.14
N ASP A 56 0.96 -2.84 3.06
CA ASP A 56 0.24 -1.63 3.44
C ASP A 56 -0.76 -1.98 4.53
N HIS A 57 -0.95 -1.08 5.48
CA HIS A 57 -2.06 -1.14 6.43
C HIS A 57 -2.70 0.24 6.45
N PHE A 58 -3.91 0.35 5.90
CA PHE A 58 -4.59 1.65 5.85
C PHE A 58 -5.24 1.99 7.19
N GLY A 59 -4.40 2.37 8.15
CA GLY A 59 -4.75 2.93 9.45
C GLY A 59 -4.90 4.44 9.39
N LEU A 60 -5.86 4.99 10.14
CA LEU A 60 -5.96 6.43 10.38
C LEU A 60 -5.59 6.69 11.84
N ASP A 61 -5.02 7.86 12.11
CA ASP A 61 -4.81 8.40 13.44
C ASP A 61 -5.51 9.77 13.59
N ILE A 62 -5.54 10.31 14.81
CA ILE A 62 -6.17 11.61 15.11
C ILE A 62 -5.66 12.74 14.19
N PRO A 63 -4.35 12.83 13.85
CA PRO A 63 -3.87 13.85 12.92
C PRO A 63 -4.40 13.73 11.48
N ASP A 64 -4.99 12.58 11.09
CA ASP A 64 -5.50 12.37 9.73
C ASP A 64 -6.90 12.95 9.52
N ILE A 65 -7.67 13.10 10.60
CA ILE A 65 -9.02 13.68 10.58
C ILE A 65 -9.06 15.16 11.02
N GLY A 66 -7.94 15.70 11.49
CA GLY A 66 -7.81 17.06 12.00
C GLY A 66 -7.08 18.03 11.06
N PRO A 67 -6.82 19.25 11.53
CA PRO A 67 -5.84 20.14 10.90
C PRO A 67 -4.49 19.45 10.81
N ASP A 68 -3.77 19.71 9.73
CA ASP A 68 -2.39 19.27 9.58
C ASP A 68 -1.52 19.82 10.73
N PRO A 69 -0.69 18.99 11.37
CA PRO A 69 0.11 19.42 12.52
C PRO A 69 1.18 20.46 12.16
N ASP A 70 1.63 20.49 10.91
CA ASP A 70 2.69 21.39 10.45
C ASP A 70 2.14 22.67 9.82
N THR A 71 1.01 22.58 9.10
CA THR A 71 0.42 23.74 8.38
C THR A 71 -0.82 24.33 9.04
N ALA A 72 -1.44 23.63 10.00
CA ALA A 72 -2.76 23.94 10.57
C ALA A 72 -3.92 23.98 9.57
N GLU A 73 -3.71 23.54 8.32
CA GLU A 73 -4.74 23.52 7.29
C GLU A 73 -5.64 22.29 7.43
N ILE A 74 -6.93 22.46 7.09
CA ILE A 74 -7.84 21.32 7.01
C ILE A 74 -7.54 20.54 5.74
N LYS A 75 -7.15 19.27 5.92
CA LYS A 75 -6.87 18.36 4.81
C LYS A 75 -8.17 18.05 4.05
N VAL A 76 -8.19 18.25 2.74
CA VAL A 76 -9.42 18.09 1.93
C VAL A 76 -10.03 16.69 2.06
N TYR A 77 -9.21 15.65 2.20
CA TYR A 77 -9.71 14.29 2.41
C TYR A 77 -10.35 14.08 3.78
N SER A 78 -9.97 14.85 4.81
CA SER A 78 -10.52 14.72 6.16
C SER A 78 -11.97 15.17 6.25
N VAL A 79 -12.49 15.91 5.26
CA VAL A 79 -13.91 16.28 5.18
C VAL A 79 -14.78 15.24 4.46
N LEU A 80 -14.18 14.23 3.82
CA LEU A 80 -14.92 13.20 3.10
C LEU A 80 -15.62 12.25 4.06
N GLY A 81 -16.93 12.04 3.86
CA GLY A 81 -17.75 11.19 4.73
C GLY A 81 -17.26 9.75 4.84
N GLY A 82 -16.75 9.18 3.75
CA GLY A 82 -16.15 7.84 3.76
C GLY A 82 -14.89 7.74 4.62
N PHE A 83 -14.01 8.75 4.52
CA PHE A 83 -12.78 8.83 5.30
C PHE A 83 -13.06 8.93 6.81
N ARG A 84 -13.99 9.82 7.19
CA ARG A 84 -14.44 9.95 8.60
C ARG A 84 -15.14 8.71 9.12
N SER A 85 -15.97 8.07 8.29
CA SER A 85 -16.66 6.83 8.68
C SER A 85 -15.65 5.73 8.98
N TRP A 86 -14.59 5.60 8.17
CA TRP A 86 -13.51 4.66 8.42
C TRP A 86 -12.78 4.92 9.72
N PHE A 87 -12.42 6.19 9.99
CA PHE A 87 -11.82 6.58 11.26
C PHE A 87 -12.70 6.15 12.46
N ILE A 88 -14.00 6.42 12.38
CA ILE A 88 -14.96 6.07 13.44
C ILE A 88 -15.01 4.55 13.66
N LEU A 89 -15.02 3.75 12.58
CA LEU A 89 -15.03 2.29 12.67
C LEU A 89 -13.76 1.74 13.33
N GLN A 90 -12.61 2.41 13.15
CA GLN A 90 -11.34 2.01 13.75
C GLN A 90 -11.23 2.40 15.24
N HIS A 91 -11.73 3.58 15.61
CA HIS A 91 -11.42 4.20 16.91
C HIS A 91 -12.54 4.16 17.95
N LEU A 92 -13.80 3.89 17.56
CA LEU A 92 -14.84 3.67 18.57
C LEU A 92 -14.74 2.25 19.11
N ASP A 93 -14.63 2.12 20.44
CA ASP A 93 -14.56 0.86 21.17
C ASP A 93 -15.66 -0.14 20.78
N LYS A 94 -16.84 0.36 20.40
CA LYS A 94 -17.98 -0.45 19.94
C LYS A 94 -17.68 -1.23 18.65
N PHE A 95 -16.82 -0.70 17.77
CA PHE A 95 -16.49 -1.30 16.48
C PHE A 95 -15.09 -1.93 16.50
N GLY A 96 -14.06 -1.14 16.86
CA GLY A 96 -12.68 -1.62 17.00
C GLY A 96 -12.11 -2.33 15.77
N TYR A 97 -12.51 -1.91 14.56
CA TYR A 97 -12.07 -2.56 13.33
C TYR A 97 -10.58 -2.32 13.09
N LYS A 98 -9.84 -3.40 12.90
CA LYS A 98 -8.42 -3.33 12.56
C LYS A 98 -8.26 -2.96 11.08
N PRO A 99 -7.25 -2.15 10.72
CA PRO A 99 -6.88 -1.96 9.33
C PRO A 99 -6.68 -3.31 8.63
N PHE A 100 -7.17 -3.41 7.40
CA PHE A 100 -6.82 -4.55 6.55
C PHE A 100 -5.36 -4.39 6.11
N ILE A 101 -4.61 -5.49 6.13
CA ILE A 101 -3.25 -5.51 5.58
C ILE A 101 -3.35 -5.92 4.13
N THR A 102 -2.92 -5.03 3.24
CA THR A 102 -2.74 -5.35 1.83
C THR A 102 -1.33 -5.87 1.63
N VAL A 103 -1.22 -7.03 0.98
CA VAL A 103 0.05 -7.67 0.65
C VAL A 103 0.17 -7.77 -0.87
N VAL A 104 1.22 -7.18 -1.44
CA VAL A 104 1.51 -7.25 -2.87
C VAL A 104 2.83 -7.99 -3.06
N GLU A 105 2.79 -9.13 -3.75
CA GLU A 105 3.98 -9.93 -4.05
C GLU A 105 4.32 -9.87 -5.54
N MET A 106 5.59 -9.61 -5.86
CA MET A 106 6.09 -9.59 -7.22
C MET A 106 7.40 -10.37 -7.33
N ASP A 107 7.44 -11.33 -8.27
CA ASP A 107 8.61 -12.14 -8.55
C ASP A 107 9.41 -11.54 -9.73
N TYR A 108 10.67 -11.20 -9.48
CA TYR A 108 11.59 -10.67 -10.47
C TYR A 108 12.65 -11.74 -10.81
N PRO A 109 12.73 -12.17 -12.09
CA PRO A 109 13.76 -13.12 -12.49
C PRO A 109 15.14 -12.44 -12.46
N ILE A 110 16.09 -13.12 -11.81
CA ILE A 110 17.50 -12.72 -11.79
C ILE A 110 18.33 -13.75 -12.55
N LYS A 111 19.38 -13.29 -13.23
CA LYS A 111 20.39 -14.15 -13.87
C LYS A 111 21.71 -13.40 -14.01
N GLY A 112 22.82 -14.13 -13.98
CA GLY A 112 24.14 -13.55 -14.14
C GLY A 112 25.25 -14.57 -14.05
N ASN A 113 26.48 -14.08 -13.90
CA ASN A 113 27.65 -14.90 -13.66
C ASN A 113 28.53 -14.34 -12.54
N ILE A 114 29.20 -15.22 -11.80
CA ILE A 114 30.14 -14.91 -10.70
C ILE A 114 31.56 -15.22 -11.14
#